data_AF-A0AAD9DHH5-F1
#
_entry.id   AF-A0AAD9DHH5-F1
#
_cell.length_a   1.000
_cell.length_b   1.000
_cell.length_c   1.000
_cell.angle_alpha   90.00
_cell.angle_beta   90.00
_cell.angle_gamma   90.00
#
_symmetry.space_group_name_H-M   'P 1'
#
loop_
_entity.id
_entity.type
_entity.pdbx_description
1 polymer ?
#
loop_
_entity_poly.entity_id
_entity_poly.type
_entity_poly.pdbx_seq_one_letter_code
_entity_poly.pdbx_strand_id
1 'polypeptide(L)'
;MKAGKMALDGCDHKTAYSYLGVALSLLPNDHWSSHYDLSLRLYFLKSSAANSICQYYEAELFLRMTLEKARCLDDQLPSYLLLSQILQAQGNVNDVYDSCSTVLTELGESIPVTYTLSESSEMLEETLKMYEEVGDKWLKGEKTVDKTLQTTLQFYNVIVLASYFCKSYSMVAYFTCKAMQLSLQRGLCDHTPLALIQFTTVLNKDENAMLCYRIAKDAMSLRERFDVAAQIPELYFNFYGRIAWRFEPFQAGIDKLRQGFEAGLSSGHADMGLHCAIQVIKTTILSGANLSSILKEIDYYLHLLKTKSEVTRNFLRVFRKTVSLLIDNGEATSTAADPCIGVGDLNDQNRKLRDAVLQHSVIRCYWSGHNERCRNFGEKCKHLFGQGRQSTSYIAQFFFGKLQL
;
A
#
# COMPACT_ATOMS: atom_id res chain seq x y z
N MET A 1 8.44 -4.39 -30.80
CA MET A 1 8.44 -4.98 -29.43
C MET A 1 9.80 -4.88 -28.74
N LYS A 2 10.88 -5.50 -29.25
CA LYS A 2 12.19 -5.58 -28.54
C LYS A 2 12.72 -4.22 -28.06
N ALA A 3 12.76 -3.22 -28.94
CA ALA A 3 13.17 -1.85 -28.57
C ALA A 3 12.29 -1.24 -27.47
N GLY A 4 10.97 -1.46 -27.53
CA GLY A 4 10.04 -1.01 -26.49
C GLY A 4 10.26 -1.71 -25.14
N LYS A 5 10.52 -3.02 -25.15
CA LYS A 5 10.88 -3.75 -23.93
C LYS A 5 12.22 -3.26 -23.35
N MET A 6 13.25 -3.07 -24.18
CA MET A 6 14.54 -2.56 -23.70
C MET A 6 14.42 -1.15 -23.09
N ALA A 7 13.62 -0.27 -23.69
CA ALA A 7 13.32 1.03 -23.12
C ALA A 7 12.57 0.92 -21.78
N LEU A 8 11.63 -0.04 -21.67
CA LEU A 8 10.89 -0.29 -20.42
C LEU A 8 11.82 -0.79 -19.31
N ASP A 9 12.64 -1.78 -19.60
CA ASP A 9 13.63 -2.37 -18.67
C ASP A 9 14.71 -1.33 -18.27
N GLY A 10 14.98 -0.34 -19.13
CA GLY A 10 15.88 0.78 -18.87
C GLY A 10 15.22 2.03 -18.26
N CYS A 11 13.99 1.92 -17.79
CA CYS A 11 13.20 3.01 -17.18
C CYS A 11 12.93 4.23 -18.09
N ASP A 12 13.11 4.10 -19.41
CA ASP A 12 12.65 5.09 -20.39
C ASP A 12 11.20 4.78 -20.81
N HIS A 13 10.29 4.99 -19.87
CA HIS A 13 8.88 4.61 -20.02
C HIS A 13 8.16 5.35 -21.14
N LYS A 14 8.56 6.60 -21.45
CA LYS A 14 7.96 7.39 -22.53
C LYS A 14 8.37 6.83 -23.90
N THR A 15 9.64 6.50 -24.09
CA THR A 15 10.12 5.85 -25.31
C THR A 15 9.53 4.45 -25.45
N ALA A 16 9.48 3.68 -24.35
CA ALA A 16 8.85 2.37 -24.32
C ALA A 16 7.40 2.43 -24.80
N TYR A 17 6.61 3.34 -24.23
CA TYR A 17 5.22 3.57 -24.60
C TYR A 17 5.08 3.89 -26.10
N SER A 18 5.94 4.74 -26.64
CA SER A 18 5.94 5.09 -28.07
C SER A 18 6.24 3.88 -28.96
N TYR A 19 7.37 3.20 -28.72
CA TYR A 19 7.79 2.03 -29.52
C TYR A 19 6.81 0.85 -29.43
N LEU A 20 6.17 0.64 -28.29
CA LEU A 20 5.14 -0.38 -28.12
C LEU A 20 3.84 0.00 -28.84
N GLY A 21 3.51 1.30 -28.92
CA GLY A 21 2.39 1.79 -29.73
C GLY A 21 2.58 1.50 -31.22
N VAL A 22 3.78 1.79 -31.75
CA VAL A 22 4.13 1.44 -33.14
C VAL A 22 4.07 -0.07 -33.37
N ALA A 23 4.55 -0.87 -32.41
CA ALA A 23 4.49 -2.32 -32.54
C ALA A 23 3.04 -2.85 -32.57
N LEU A 24 2.14 -2.26 -31.78
CA LEU A 24 0.72 -2.60 -31.81
C LEU A 24 0.05 -2.21 -33.14
N SER A 25 0.38 -1.04 -33.70
CA SER A 25 -0.20 -0.60 -34.99
C SER A 25 0.23 -1.44 -36.19
N LEU A 26 1.28 -2.25 -36.04
CA LEU A 26 1.77 -3.17 -37.09
C LEU A 26 1.15 -4.57 -37.01
N LEU A 27 0.33 -4.85 -35.98
CA LEU A 27 -0.36 -6.13 -35.88
C LEU A 27 -1.48 -6.23 -36.93
N PRO A 28 -1.68 -7.42 -37.54
CA PRO A 28 -2.79 -7.64 -38.45
C PRO A 28 -4.14 -7.62 -37.70
N ASN A 29 -5.25 -7.38 -38.38
CA ASN A 29 -6.57 -7.27 -37.74
C ASN A 29 -6.99 -8.54 -36.97
N ASP A 30 -6.48 -9.71 -37.33
CA ASP A 30 -6.79 -11.01 -36.71
C ASP A 30 -5.75 -11.44 -35.65
N HIS A 31 -4.90 -10.52 -35.17
CA HIS A 31 -3.72 -10.83 -34.36
C HIS A 31 -4.01 -11.61 -33.06
N TRP A 32 -5.18 -11.46 -32.43
CA TRP A 32 -5.54 -12.27 -31.25
C TRP A 32 -5.74 -13.76 -31.57
N SER A 33 -6.07 -14.07 -32.82
CA SER A 33 -6.17 -15.44 -33.33
C SER A 33 -4.84 -15.89 -33.93
N SER A 34 -4.24 -15.09 -34.83
CA SER A 34 -3.06 -15.46 -35.62
C SER A 34 -1.73 -15.29 -34.88
N HIS A 35 -1.65 -14.38 -33.91
CA HIS A 35 -0.43 -13.98 -33.19
C HIS A 35 -0.69 -13.78 -31.68
N TYR A 36 -1.39 -14.73 -31.06
CA TYR A 36 -1.90 -14.61 -29.69
C TYR A 36 -0.82 -14.23 -28.66
N ASP A 37 0.26 -15.01 -28.55
CA ASP A 37 1.31 -14.76 -27.53
C ASP A 37 1.99 -13.41 -27.70
N LEU A 38 2.19 -12.99 -28.96
CA LEU A 38 2.76 -11.69 -29.29
C LEU A 38 1.81 -10.56 -28.90
N SER A 39 0.51 -10.74 -29.15
CA SER A 39 -0.54 -9.80 -28.79
C SER A 39 -0.63 -9.66 -27.28
N LEU A 40 -0.77 -10.77 -26.56
CA LEU A 40 -0.82 -10.82 -25.10
C LEU A 40 0.35 -10.04 -24.48
N ARG A 41 1.57 -10.31 -24.95
CA ARG A 41 2.78 -9.66 -24.46
C ARG A 41 2.86 -8.18 -24.84
N LEU A 42 2.49 -7.79 -26.06
CA LEU A 42 2.53 -6.40 -26.51
C LEU A 42 1.55 -5.54 -25.74
N TYR A 43 0.32 -6.01 -25.55
CA TYR A 43 -0.70 -5.31 -24.77
C TYR A 43 -0.25 -5.14 -23.32
N PHE A 44 0.22 -6.20 -22.66
CA PHE A 44 0.74 -6.11 -21.29
C PHE A 44 1.91 -5.11 -21.15
N LEU A 45 2.90 -5.17 -22.05
CA LEU A 45 4.03 -4.24 -22.02
C LEU A 45 3.57 -2.80 -22.27
N LYS A 46 2.63 -2.58 -23.19
CA LYS A 46 2.08 -1.25 -23.49
C LYS A 46 1.32 -0.70 -22.28
N SER A 47 0.50 -1.51 -21.63
CA SER A 47 -0.18 -1.16 -20.38
C SER A 47 0.82 -0.81 -19.27
N SER A 48 1.87 -1.60 -19.12
CA SER A 48 2.93 -1.34 -18.12
C SER A 48 3.61 0.00 -18.38
N ALA A 49 4.01 0.27 -19.62
CA ALA A 49 4.62 1.54 -19.99
C ALA A 49 3.64 2.72 -19.79
N ALA A 50 2.37 2.55 -20.16
CA ALA A 50 1.31 3.54 -19.95
C ALA A 50 1.09 3.85 -18.46
N ASN A 51 1.06 2.82 -17.61
CA ASN A 51 0.97 2.96 -16.16
C ASN A 51 2.16 3.76 -15.59
N SER A 52 3.39 3.44 -15.99
CA SER A 52 4.60 4.14 -15.52
C SER A 52 4.63 5.63 -15.89
N ILE A 53 4.01 6.03 -17.01
CA ILE A 53 3.82 7.45 -17.38
C ILE A 53 2.47 8.03 -16.94
N CYS A 54 1.70 7.26 -16.16
CA CYS A 54 0.42 7.62 -15.55
C CYS A 54 -0.72 7.89 -16.56
N GLN A 55 -0.69 7.23 -17.71
CA GLN A 55 -1.79 7.15 -18.66
C GLN A 55 -2.77 6.04 -18.24
N TYR A 56 -3.39 6.21 -17.07
CA TYR A 56 -4.17 5.13 -16.43
C TYR A 56 -5.37 4.66 -17.26
N TYR A 57 -6.08 5.57 -17.91
CA TYR A 57 -7.24 5.22 -18.74
C TYR A 57 -6.86 4.28 -19.89
N GLU A 58 -5.77 4.59 -20.60
CA GLU A 58 -5.29 3.74 -21.68
C GLU A 58 -4.72 2.41 -21.16
N ALA A 59 -3.96 2.47 -20.06
CA ALA A 59 -3.41 1.27 -19.44
C ALA A 59 -4.53 0.28 -19.07
N GLU A 60 -5.59 0.79 -18.43
CA GLU A 60 -6.79 0.03 -18.08
C GLU A 60 -7.51 -0.52 -19.31
N LEU A 61 -7.71 0.30 -20.35
CA LEU A 61 -8.34 -0.14 -21.60
C LEU A 61 -7.61 -1.36 -22.20
N PHE A 62 -6.28 -1.26 -22.34
CA PHE A 62 -5.46 -2.36 -22.88
C PHE A 62 -5.49 -3.60 -21.97
N LEU A 63 -5.54 -3.43 -20.64
CA LEU A 63 -5.63 -4.54 -19.70
C LEU A 63 -6.98 -5.25 -19.78
N ARG A 64 -8.08 -4.49 -19.84
CA ARG A 64 -9.44 -5.07 -19.98
C ARG A 64 -9.59 -5.84 -21.29
N MET A 65 -9.02 -5.32 -22.39
CA MET A 65 -8.95 -6.07 -23.64
C MET A 65 -8.15 -7.37 -23.50
N THR A 66 -7.02 -7.33 -22.78
CA THR A 66 -6.20 -8.51 -22.53
C THR A 66 -6.97 -9.55 -21.73
N LEU A 67 -7.68 -9.13 -20.67
CA LEU A 67 -8.53 -10.00 -19.85
C LEU A 67 -9.66 -10.64 -20.67
N GLU A 68 -10.29 -9.90 -21.58
CA GLU A 68 -11.35 -10.41 -22.46
C GLU A 68 -10.84 -11.43 -23.48
N LYS A 69 -9.62 -11.24 -24.00
CA LYS A 69 -9.05 -12.07 -25.07
C LYS A 69 -8.20 -13.24 -24.57
N ALA A 70 -7.84 -13.24 -23.29
CA ALA A 70 -7.04 -14.29 -22.70
C ALA A 70 -7.74 -15.67 -22.79
N ARG A 71 -6.96 -16.72 -23.03
CA ARG A 71 -7.47 -18.09 -23.25
C ARG A 71 -7.54 -18.92 -21.97
N CYS A 72 -6.83 -18.50 -20.92
CA CYS A 72 -6.82 -19.14 -19.62
C CYS A 72 -6.51 -18.12 -18.51
N LEU A 73 -6.72 -18.53 -17.25
CA LEU A 73 -6.43 -17.69 -16.09
C LEU A 73 -4.97 -17.26 -16.04
N ASP A 74 -4.02 -18.16 -16.34
CA ASP A 74 -2.59 -17.86 -16.30
C ASP A 74 -2.21 -16.66 -17.18
N ASP A 75 -2.86 -16.51 -18.34
CA ASP A 75 -2.66 -15.37 -19.24
C ASP A 75 -3.28 -14.07 -18.69
N GLN A 76 -4.29 -14.18 -17.83
CA GLN A 76 -4.98 -13.05 -17.18
C GLN A 76 -4.26 -12.54 -15.94
N LEU A 77 -3.56 -13.41 -15.18
CA LEU A 77 -2.98 -13.07 -13.87
C LEU A 77 -2.11 -11.80 -13.89
N PRO A 78 -1.16 -11.61 -14.84
CA PRO A 78 -0.36 -10.39 -14.88
C PRO A 78 -1.22 -9.14 -15.12
N SER A 79 -2.25 -9.26 -15.94
CA SER A 79 -3.15 -8.15 -16.26
C SER A 79 -4.02 -7.77 -15.08
N TYR A 80 -4.54 -8.74 -14.33
CA TYR A 80 -5.26 -8.49 -13.08
C TYR A 80 -4.39 -7.77 -12.05
N LEU A 81 -3.13 -8.19 -11.86
CA LEU A 81 -2.22 -7.57 -10.90
C LEU A 81 -1.92 -6.10 -11.25
N LEU A 82 -1.61 -5.81 -12.52
CA LEU A 82 -1.36 -4.44 -12.96
C LEU A 82 -2.63 -3.58 -12.90
N LEU A 83 -3.79 -4.15 -13.26
CA LEU A 83 -5.07 -3.46 -13.15
C LEU A 83 -5.38 -3.12 -11.69
N SER A 84 -5.12 -4.03 -10.75
CA SER A 84 -5.28 -3.80 -9.32
C SER A 84 -4.41 -2.65 -8.80
N GLN A 85 -3.20 -2.45 -9.34
CA GLN A 85 -2.35 -1.30 -8.99
C GLN A 85 -2.94 0.02 -9.51
N ILE A 86 -3.40 0.03 -10.76
CA ILE A 86 -4.01 1.22 -11.37
C ILE A 86 -5.28 1.63 -10.61
N LEU A 87 -6.15 0.67 -10.33
CA LEU A 87 -7.39 0.91 -9.59
C LEU A 87 -7.12 1.37 -8.16
N GLN A 88 -6.09 0.83 -7.49
CA GLN A 88 -5.65 1.33 -6.18
C GLN A 88 -5.18 2.78 -6.25
N ALA A 89 -4.36 3.14 -7.24
CA ALA A 89 -3.89 4.51 -7.42
C ALA A 89 -5.03 5.52 -7.65
N GLN A 90 -6.10 5.07 -8.32
CA GLN A 90 -7.34 5.81 -8.57
C GLN A 90 -8.30 5.85 -7.36
N GLY A 91 -8.07 5.02 -6.33
CA GLY A 91 -8.96 4.90 -5.17
C GLY A 91 -10.13 3.92 -5.36
N ASN A 92 -10.18 3.19 -6.47
CA ASN A 92 -11.21 2.19 -6.79
C ASN A 92 -10.97 0.86 -6.06
N VAL A 93 -10.79 0.92 -4.73
CA VAL A 93 -10.39 -0.23 -3.90
C VAL A 93 -11.43 -1.35 -3.81
N ASN A 94 -12.71 -1.06 -4.10
CA ASN A 94 -13.75 -2.10 -4.16
C ASN A 94 -13.57 -3.00 -5.39
N ASP A 95 -13.31 -2.41 -6.56
CA ASP A 95 -13.08 -3.16 -7.79
C ASP A 95 -11.85 -4.05 -7.68
N VAL A 96 -10.82 -3.59 -6.95
CA VAL A 96 -9.62 -4.39 -6.63
C VAL A 96 -9.96 -5.55 -5.72
N TYR A 97 -10.74 -5.30 -4.66
CA TYR A 97 -11.21 -6.36 -3.78
C TYR A 97 -11.99 -7.42 -4.56
N ASP A 98 -12.97 -7.01 -5.37
CA ASP A 98 -13.84 -7.92 -6.09
C ASP A 98 -13.04 -8.73 -7.12
N SER A 99 -12.15 -8.09 -7.88
CA SER A 99 -11.29 -8.76 -8.87
C SER A 99 -10.34 -9.77 -8.21
N CYS A 100 -9.66 -9.38 -7.12
CA CYS A 100 -8.79 -10.30 -6.40
C CYS A 100 -9.58 -11.45 -5.76
N SER A 101 -10.79 -11.17 -5.27
CA SER A 101 -11.67 -12.21 -4.70
C SER A 101 -12.04 -13.24 -5.76
N THR A 102 -12.44 -12.81 -6.95
CA THR A 102 -12.73 -13.70 -8.08
C THR A 102 -11.52 -14.55 -8.45
N VAL A 103 -10.35 -13.94 -8.63
CA VAL A 103 -9.13 -14.68 -8.99
C VAL A 103 -8.74 -15.69 -7.92
N LEU A 104 -8.80 -15.32 -6.64
CA LEU A 104 -8.52 -16.24 -5.54
C LEU A 104 -9.49 -17.44 -5.54
N THR A 105 -10.77 -17.21 -5.81
CA THR A 105 -11.76 -18.31 -5.97
C THR A 105 -11.45 -19.21 -7.16
N GLU A 106 -11.04 -18.65 -8.30
CA GLU A 106 -10.60 -19.45 -9.46
C GLU A 106 -9.30 -20.23 -9.19
N LEU A 107 -8.43 -19.71 -8.31
CA LEU A 107 -7.25 -20.41 -7.81
C LEU A 107 -7.56 -21.47 -6.74
N GLY A 108 -8.84 -21.67 -6.40
CA GLY A 108 -9.31 -22.71 -5.48
C GLY A 108 -9.46 -22.27 -4.02
N GLU A 109 -9.32 -20.98 -3.71
CA GLU A 109 -9.51 -20.44 -2.37
C GLU A 109 -10.98 -20.14 -2.08
N SER A 110 -11.44 -20.44 -0.86
CA SER A 110 -12.77 -20.02 -0.40
C SER A 110 -12.67 -18.65 0.25
N ILE A 111 -13.56 -17.72 -0.09
CA ILE A 111 -13.60 -16.38 0.51
C ILE A 111 -14.94 -16.21 1.22
N PRO A 112 -14.95 -15.98 2.55
CA PRO A 112 -16.18 -15.76 3.28
C PRO A 112 -16.80 -14.41 2.88
N VAL A 113 -18.12 -14.37 2.79
CA VAL A 113 -18.87 -13.12 2.54
C VAL A 113 -18.73 -12.17 3.74
N THR A 114 -18.76 -12.73 4.94
CA THR A 114 -18.58 -12.02 6.21
C THR A 114 -17.71 -12.85 7.14
N TYR A 115 -16.96 -12.17 8.00
CA TYR A 115 -16.14 -12.81 9.02
C TYR A 115 -16.32 -12.07 10.34
N THR A 116 -16.60 -12.81 11.41
CA THR A 116 -16.88 -12.23 12.73
C THR A 116 -15.60 -11.95 13.51
N LEU A 117 -15.72 -11.18 14.61
CA LEU A 117 -14.60 -10.90 15.49
C LEU A 117 -14.07 -12.17 16.19
N SER A 118 -14.95 -13.10 16.59
CA SER A 118 -14.56 -14.37 17.23
C SER A 118 -13.75 -15.23 16.28
N GLU A 119 -14.29 -15.49 15.08
CA GLU A 119 -13.60 -16.29 14.05
C GLU A 119 -12.24 -15.68 13.69
N SER A 120 -12.17 -14.34 13.56
CA SER A 120 -10.89 -13.67 13.30
C SER A 120 -9.89 -13.75 14.44
N SER A 121 -10.36 -13.84 15.69
CA SER A 121 -9.47 -13.98 16.85
C SER A 121 -8.94 -15.40 16.96
N GLU A 122 -9.80 -16.40 16.76
CA GLU A 122 -9.43 -17.82 16.73
C GLU A 122 -8.39 -18.09 15.62
N MET A 123 -8.65 -17.61 14.40
CA MET A 123 -7.72 -17.79 13.28
C MET A 123 -6.36 -17.10 13.52
N LEU A 124 -6.36 -15.96 14.20
CA LEU A 124 -5.15 -15.24 14.56
C LEU A 124 -4.29 -16.04 15.54
N GLU A 125 -4.92 -16.59 16.58
CA GLU A 125 -4.26 -17.45 17.58
C GLU A 125 -3.70 -18.73 16.95
N GLU A 126 -4.47 -19.39 16.08
CA GLU A 126 -4.01 -20.56 15.33
C GLU A 126 -2.80 -20.25 14.44
N THR A 127 -2.85 -19.14 13.70
CA THR A 127 -1.76 -18.72 12.81
C THR A 127 -0.50 -18.39 13.59
N LEU A 128 -0.64 -17.73 14.75
CA LEU A 128 0.49 -17.44 15.63
C LEU A 128 1.11 -18.73 16.18
N LYS A 129 0.29 -19.67 16.64
CA LYS A 129 0.75 -20.98 17.11
C LYS A 129 1.52 -21.73 16.01
N MET A 130 1.00 -21.76 14.79
CA MET A 130 1.72 -22.37 13.66
C MET A 130 3.08 -21.71 13.41
N TYR A 131 3.17 -20.39 13.49
CA TYR A 131 4.43 -19.65 13.33
C TYR A 131 5.45 -20.02 14.40
N GLU A 132 5.02 -20.10 15.65
CA GLU A 132 5.88 -20.46 16.77
C GLU A 132 6.35 -21.92 16.70
N GLU A 133 5.49 -22.83 16.25
CA GLU A 133 5.81 -24.26 16.08
C GLU A 133 6.88 -24.50 15.01
N VAL A 134 6.84 -23.78 13.88
CA VAL A 134 7.83 -23.96 12.82
C VAL A 134 9.20 -23.34 13.16
N GLY A 135 9.18 -22.24 13.92
CA GLY A 135 10.35 -21.51 14.42
C GLY A 135 11.40 -21.15 13.35
N ASP A 136 12.63 -20.89 13.82
CA ASP A 136 13.76 -20.45 12.99
C ASP A 136 14.13 -21.44 11.86
N LYS A 137 13.82 -22.73 12.03
CA LYS A 137 14.12 -23.75 11.04
C LYS A 137 13.38 -23.48 9.73
N TRP A 138 12.11 -23.06 9.82
CA TRP A 138 11.33 -22.72 8.63
C TRP A 138 11.84 -21.47 7.95
N LEU A 139 12.21 -20.43 8.72
CA LEU A 139 12.81 -19.21 8.16
C LEU A 139 14.11 -19.50 7.39
N LYS A 140 14.89 -20.48 7.83
CA LYS A 140 16.12 -20.94 7.14
C LYS A 140 15.86 -21.95 6.03
N GLY A 141 14.63 -22.41 5.85
CA GLY A 141 14.23 -23.37 4.83
C GLY A 141 14.39 -22.85 3.40
N GLU A 142 14.46 -23.74 2.43
CA GLU A 142 14.62 -23.37 1.02
C GLU A 142 13.35 -22.77 0.41
N LYS A 143 13.54 -22.02 -0.68
CA LYS A 143 12.44 -21.48 -1.48
C LYS A 143 11.68 -22.63 -2.15
N THR A 144 10.36 -22.61 -2.06
CA THR A 144 9.49 -23.56 -2.77
C THR A 144 9.39 -23.23 -4.26
N VAL A 145 9.23 -24.26 -5.09
CA VAL A 145 8.97 -24.15 -6.54
C VAL A 145 7.47 -24.13 -6.88
N ASP A 146 6.61 -24.12 -5.86
CA ASP A 146 5.16 -24.09 -5.99
C ASP A 146 4.68 -22.75 -6.58
N LYS A 147 4.44 -22.74 -7.90
CA LYS A 147 3.95 -21.57 -8.63
C LYS A 147 2.53 -21.17 -8.22
N THR A 148 1.68 -22.14 -7.89
CA THR A 148 0.32 -21.84 -7.42
C THR A 148 0.38 -21.08 -6.10
N LEU A 149 1.23 -21.50 -5.15
CA LEU A 149 1.43 -20.74 -3.91
C LEU A 149 1.92 -19.32 -4.18
N GLN A 150 2.89 -19.15 -5.08
CA GLN A 150 3.41 -17.83 -5.43
C GLN A 150 2.28 -16.90 -5.92
N THR A 151 1.51 -17.35 -6.91
CA THR A 151 0.38 -16.59 -7.44
C THR A 151 -0.67 -16.31 -6.36
N THR A 152 -1.10 -17.34 -5.61
CA THR A 152 -2.11 -17.20 -4.57
C THR A 152 -1.68 -16.18 -3.50
N LEU A 153 -0.43 -16.24 -3.03
CA LEU A 153 0.09 -15.27 -2.06
C LEU A 153 0.22 -13.86 -2.64
N GLN A 154 0.56 -13.73 -3.92
CA GLN A 154 0.57 -12.43 -4.57
C GLN A 154 -0.80 -11.77 -4.54
N PHE A 155 -1.86 -12.51 -4.87
CA PHE A 155 -3.24 -12.00 -4.82
C PHE A 155 -3.74 -11.77 -3.39
N TYR A 156 -3.38 -12.62 -2.43
CA TYR A 156 -3.66 -12.35 -1.02
C TYR A 156 -3.00 -11.05 -0.54
N ASN A 157 -1.74 -10.80 -0.91
CA ASN A 157 -1.04 -9.58 -0.50
C ASN A 157 -1.70 -8.31 -1.07
N VAL A 158 -2.23 -8.39 -2.30
CA VAL A 158 -2.98 -7.29 -2.93
C VAL A 158 -4.35 -7.08 -2.27
N ILE A 159 -5.13 -8.16 -2.05
CA ILE A 159 -6.47 -8.04 -1.46
C ILE A 159 -6.43 -7.58 0.00
N VAL A 160 -5.35 -7.87 0.74
CA VAL A 160 -5.14 -7.33 2.10
C VAL A 160 -5.15 -5.81 2.10
N LEU A 161 -4.42 -5.18 1.18
CA LEU A 161 -4.33 -3.74 1.09
C LEU A 161 -5.68 -3.12 0.70
N ALA A 162 -6.35 -3.67 -0.32
CA ALA A 162 -7.69 -3.23 -0.71
C ALA A 162 -8.70 -3.36 0.45
N SER A 163 -8.71 -4.52 1.12
CA SER A 163 -9.58 -4.81 2.26
C SER A 163 -9.36 -3.85 3.43
N TYR A 164 -8.14 -3.38 3.65
CA TYR A 164 -7.85 -2.39 4.68
C TYR A 164 -8.62 -1.07 4.47
N PHE A 165 -8.91 -0.72 3.22
CA PHE A 165 -9.66 0.49 2.87
C PHE A 165 -11.17 0.25 2.80
N CYS A 166 -11.64 -0.90 2.30
CA CYS A 166 -13.06 -1.12 1.99
C CYS A 166 -13.80 -2.15 2.85
N LYS A 167 -13.12 -2.98 3.65
CA LYS A 167 -13.74 -4.06 4.44
C LYS A 167 -13.55 -3.89 5.95
N SER A 168 -14.18 -4.79 6.72
CA SER A 168 -14.06 -4.83 8.18
C SER A 168 -12.67 -5.32 8.63
N TYR A 169 -12.30 -5.01 9.87
CA TYR A 169 -11.05 -5.49 10.46
C TYR A 169 -10.96 -7.03 10.47
N SER A 170 -12.06 -7.73 10.74
CA SER A 170 -12.12 -9.19 10.72
C SER A 170 -11.84 -9.76 9.33
N MET A 171 -12.30 -9.12 8.25
CA MET A 171 -11.95 -9.53 6.89
C MET A 171 -10.46 -9.33 6.60
N VAL A 172 -9.88 -8.22 7.05
CA VAL A 172 -8.43 -8.01 6.92
C VAL A 172 -7.65 -9.11 7.64
N ALA A 173 -8.07 -9.47 8.86
CA ALA A 173 -7.47 -10.55 9.63
C ALA A 173 -7.56 -11.88 8.88
N TYR A 174 -8.71 -12.22 8.30
CA TYR A 174 -8.88 -13.41 7.47
C TYR A 174 -7.81 -13.50 6.37
N PHE A 175 -7.68 -12.47 5.52
CA PHE A 175 -6.74 -12.50 4.41
C PHE A 175 -5.28 -12.57 4.86
N THR A 176 -4.91 -11.81 5.90
CA THR A 176 -3.53 -11.83 6.41
C THR A 176 -3.18 -13.18 7.05
N CYS A 177 -4.10 -13.77 7.81
CA CYS A 177 -3.91 -15.08 8.42
C CYS A 177 -3.83 -16.17 7.34
N LYS A 178 -4.72 -16.13 6.33
CA LYS A 178 -4.68 -17.07 5.20
C LYS A 178 -3.35 -17.04 4.46
N ALA A 179 -2.86 -15.86 4.09
CA ALA A 179 -1.58 -15.72 3.41
C ALA A 179 -0.43 -16.32 4.23
N MET A 180 -0.44 -16.08 5.54
CA MET A 180 0.57 -16.61 6.44
C MET A 180 0.46 -18.13 6.63
N GLN A 181 -0.73 -18.66 6.88
CA GLN A 181 -0.97 -20.10 7.02
C GLN A 181 -0.54 -20.87 5.76
N LEU A 182 -0.86 -20.36 4.56
CA LEU A 182 -0.43 -20.98 3.30
C LEU A 182 1.10 -21.02 3.16
N SER A 183 1.78 -19.93 3.51
CA SER A 183 3.26 -19.90 3.52
C SER A 183 3.84 -20.90 4.52
N LEU A 184 3.25 -20.99 5.72
CA LEU A 184 3.70 -21.91 6.77
C LEU A 184 3.51 -23.38 6.36
N GLN A 185 2.42 -23.70 5.67
CA GLN A 185 2.08 -25.06 5.25
C GLN A 185 2.82 -25.52 3.98
N ARG A 186 3.00 -24.63 3.00
CA ARG A 186 3.51 -24.97 1.65
C ARG A 186 4.93 -24.50 1.37
N GLY A 187 5.53 -23.76 2.31
CA GLY A 187 6.91 -23.29 2.25
C GLY A 187 7.06 -21.83 1.85
N LEU A 188 8.32 -21.37 1.84
CA LEU A 188 8.68 -19.98 1.58
C LEU A 188 8.68 -19.68 0.08
N CYS A 189 8.10 -18.55 -0.33
CA CYS A 189 8.22 -18.02 -1.69
C CYS A 189 8.50 -16.51 -1.68
N ASP A 190 8.67 -15.90 -2.86
CA ASP A 190 9.02 -14.48 -2.97
C ASP A 190 7.98 -13.55 -2.34
N HIS A 191 6.73 -13.99 -2.16
CA HIS A 191 5.64 -13.21 -1.57
C HIS A 191 5.46 -13.44 -0.06
N THR A 192 6.16 -14.40 0.52
CA THR A 192 6.11 -14.69 1.97
C THR A 192 6.59 -13.52 2.84
N PRO A 193 7.65 -12.77 2.51
CA PRO A 193 8.09 -11.63 3.32
C PRO A 193 6.99 -10.59 3.51
N LEU A 194 6.23 -10.29 2.44
CA LEU A 194 5.14 -9.33 2.53
C LEU A 194 3.97 -9.89 3.33
N ALA A 195 3.63 -11.18 3.18
CA ALA A 195 2.60 -11.85 3.98
C ALA A 195 2.90 -11.80 5.49
N LEU A 196 4.15 -12.09 5.89
CA LEU A 196 4.62 -12.01 7.28
C LEU A 196 4.47 -10.59 7.85
N ILE A 197 4.91 -9.57 7.12
CA ILE A 197 4.78 -8.19 7.59
C ILE A 197 3.31 -7.75 7.63
N GLN A 198 2.50 -8.12 6.65
CA GLN A 198 1.09 -7.78 6.64
C GLN A 198 0.32 -8.44 7.80
N PHE A 199 0.67 -9.65 8.20
CA PHE A 199 0.12 -10.31 9.39
C PHE A 199 0.30 -9.50 10.67
N THR A 200 1.42 -8.80 10.82
CA THR A 200 1.62 -7.91 11.97
C THR A 200 0.58 -6.79 12.06
N THR A 201 -0.08 -6.42 10.95
CA THR A 201 -1.12 -5.38 10.93
C THR A 201 -2.29 -5.72 11.87
N VAL A 202 -2.63 -7.00 11.98
CA VAL A 202 -3.76 -7.48 12.80
C VAL A 202 -3.34 -8.01 14.17
N LEU A 203 -2.04 -8.26 14.38
CA LEU A 203 -1.45 -8.55 15.68
C LEU A 203 -1.16 -7.30 16.53
N ASN A 204 -1.15 -6.10 15.92
CA ASN A 204 -0.59 -4.87 16.48
C ASN A 204 -1.39 -4.27 17.67
N LYS A 205 -1.49 -5.03 18.75
CA LYS A 205 -1.83 -4.61 20.12
C LYS A 205 -0.54 -4.31 20.88
N ASP A 206 -0.62 -3.48 21.92
CA ASP A 206 0.59 -3.07 22.65
C ASP A 206 1.32 -4.24 23.32
N GLU A 207 0.56 -5.21 23.84
CA GLU A 207 1.08 -6.48 24.39
C GLU A 207 1.90 -7.29 23.38
N ASN A 208 1.61 -7.15 22.08
CA ASN A 208 2.26 -7.89 21.00
C ASN A 208 3.32 -7.07 20.26
N ALA A 209 3.70 -5.87 20.74
CA ALA A 209 4.57 -4.97 19.99
C ALA A 209 5.94 -5.60 19.67
N MET A 210 6.57 -6.26 20.66
CA MET A 210 7.85 -6.97 20.48
C MET A 210 7.72 -8.16 19.52
N LEU A 211 6.62 -8.91 19.60
CA LEU A 211 6.33 -10.01 18.68
C LEU A 211 6.18 -9.51 17.24
N CYS A 212 5.44 -8.42 17.04
CA CYS A 212 5.28 -7.79 15.72
C CYS A 212 6.63 -7.33 15.17
N TYR A 213 7.49 -6.75 16.01
CA TYR A 213 8.84 -6.36 15.61
C TYR A 213 9.67 -7.57 15.18
N ARG A 214 9.66 -8.67 15.95
CA ARG A 214 10.34 -9.92 15.60
C ARG A 214 9.90 -10.47 14.25
N ILE A 215 8.60 -10.67 14.05
CA ILE A 215 8.04 -11.17 12.78
C ILE A 215 8.44 -10.26 11.61
N ALA A 216 8.41 -8.94 11.80
CA ALA A 216 8.80 -8.02 10.76
C ALA A 216 10.31 -8.07 10.45
N LYS A 217 11.17 -8.27 11.45
CA LYS A 217 12.62 -8.50 11.23
C LYS A 217 12.86 -9.82 10.50
N ASP A 218 12.12 -10.86 10.83
CA ASP A 218 12.19 -12.16 10.15
C ASP A 218 11.84 -12.02 8.67
N ALA A 219 10.74 -11.34 8.35
CA ALA A 219 10.37 -11.00 6.99
C ALA A 219 11.44 -10.17 6.26
N MET A 220 12.01 -9.16 6.91
CA MET A 220 13.07 -8.35 6.33
C MET A 220 14.36 -9.13 6.10
N SER A 221 14.65 -10.18 6.87
CA SER A 221 15.81 -11.05 6.65
C SER A 221 15.68 -11.90 5.38
N LEU A 222 14.45 -12.27 4.99
CA LEU A 222 14.18 -13.08 3.81
C LEU A 222 14.46 -12.35 2.49
N ARG A 223 14.51 -11.00 2.51
CA ARG A 223 14.79 -10.19 1.32
C ARG A 223 16.17 -10.46 0.70
N GLU A 224 17.13 -10.93 1.51
CA GLU A 224 18.49 -11.21 1.06
C GLU A 224 18.55 -12.53 0.26
N ARG A 225 17.49 -13.32 0.33
CA ARG A 225 17.41 -14.66 -0.25
C ARG A 225 16.39 -14.76 -1.39
N PHE A 226 15.44 -13.82 -1.46
CA PHE A 226 14.32 -13.84 -2.39
C PHE A 226 14.29 -12.61 -3.29
N ASP A 227 13.68 -12.76 -4.46
CA ASP A 227 13.52 -11.64 -5.40
C ASP A 227 12.32 -10.79 -4.99
N VAL A 228 12.59 -9.83 -4.10
CA VAL A 228 11.57 -8.94 -3.54
C VAL A 228 11.72 -7.50 -4.01
N ALA A 229 12.49 -7.24 -5.07
CA ALA A 229 12.77 -5.88 -5.55
C ALA A 229 11.48 -5.10 -5.84
N ALA A 230 10.50 -5.74 -6.47
CA ALA A 230 9.19 -5.15 -6.75
C ALA A 230 8.32 -4.89 -5.51
N GLN A 231 8.64 -5.53 -4.37
CA GLN A 231 7.88 -5.47 -3.12
C GLN A 231 8.54 -4.55 -2.07
N ILE A 232 9.71 -3.96 -2.38
CA ILE A 232 10.44 -3.07 -1.46
C ILE A 232 9.57 -1.92 -0.94
N PRO A 233 8.79 -1.20 -1.77
CA PRO A 233 7.92 -0.13 -1.28
C PRO A 233 6.95 -0.64 -0.21
N GLU A 234 6.30 -1.77 -0.43
CA GLU A 234 5.32 -2.37 0.46
C GLU A 234 5.95 -2.86 1.77
N LEU A 235 7.11 -3.52 1.69
CA LEU A 235 7.87 -3.99 2.86
C LEU A 235 8.29 -2.79 3.72
N TYR A 236 8.85 -1.75 3.11
CA TYR A 236 9.34 -0.57 3.82
C TYR A 236 8.20 0.28 4.38
N PHE A 237 7.13 0.47 3.62
CA PHE A 237 5.92 1.14 4.11
C PHE A 237 5.37 0.47 5.37
N ASN A 238 5.21 -0.86 5.35
CA ASN A 238 4.63 -1.56 6.48
C ASN A 238 5.59 -1.64 7.68
N PHE A 239 6.87 -1.93 7.46
CA PHE A 239 7.82 -2.03 8.57
C PHE A 239 8.15 -0.65 9.17
N TYR A 240 8.74 0.24 8.38
CA TYR A 240 9.22 1.53 8.87
C TYR A 240 8.08 2.51 9.16
N GLY A 241 6.97 2.44 8.42
CA GLY A 241 5.81 3.30 8.65
C GLY A 241 4.92 2.90 9.82
N ARG A 242 4.97 1.63 10.28
CA ARG A 242 3.97 1.12 11.25
C ARG A 242 4.55 0.41 12.47
N ILE A 243 5.77 -0.12 12.39
CA ILE A 243 6.34 -0.98 13.44
C ILE A 243 7.62 -0.37 13.99
N ALA A 244 8.57 -0.04 13.11
CA ALA A 244 9.94 0.33 13.50
C ALA A 244 9.99 1.57 14.41
N TRP A 245 9.04 2.50 14.32
CA TRP A 245 9.00 3.74 15.12
C TRP A 245 9.04 3.53 16.65
N ARG A 246 8.70 2.34 17.15
CA ARG A 246 8.80 1.99 18.59
C ARG A 246 10.16 1.46 19.01
N PHE A 247 10.97 1.00 18.05
CA PHE A 247 12.13 0.15 18.30
C PHE A 247 13.41 0.67 17.63
N GLU A 248 13.27 1.49 16.60
CA GLU A 248 14.36 2.04 15.80
C GLU A 248 14.28 3.58 15.78
N PRO A 249 15.42 4.29 15.67
CA PRO A 249 15.43 5.74 15.53
C PRO A 249 14.63 6.22 14.32
N PHE A 250 13.88 7.32 14.48
CA PHE A 250 13.06 7.87 13.40
C PHE A 250 13.85 8.15 12.11
N GLN A 251 15.07 8.67 12.24
CA GLN A 251 15.93 9.01 11.10
C GLN A 251 16.26 7.78 10.23
N ALA A 252 16.57 6.64 10.87
CA ALA A 252 16.84 5.40 10.15
C ALA A 252 15.60 4.92 9.38
N GLY A 253 14.42 5.04 9.98
CA GLY A 253 13.15 4.72 9.32
C GLY A 253 12.82 5.66 8.16
N ILE A 254 13.06 6.96 8.32
CA ILE A 254 12.84 7.97 7.28
C ILE A 254 13.70 7.69 6.04
N ASP A 255 14.99 7.40 6.22
CA ASP A 255 15.89 7.11 5.09
C ASP A 255 15.45 5.87 4.32
N LYS A 256 14.98 4.84 5.04
CA LYS A 256 14.44 3.64 4.42
C LYS A 256 13.12 3.91 3.70
N LEU A 257 12.23 4.72 4.26
CA LEU A 257 11.00 5.11 3.56
C LEU A 257 11.28 5.92 2.28
N ARG A 258 12.32 6.78 2.25
CA ARG A 258 12.75 7.44 1.01
C ARG A 258 13.24 6.44 -0.04
N GLN A 259 14.02 5.44 0.37
CA GLN A 259 14.42 4.33 -0.52
C GLN A 259 13.19 3.56 -1.04
N GLY A 260 12.16 3.37 -0.22
CA GLY A 260 10.90 2.74 -0.64
C GLY A 260 10.15 3.57 -1.67
N PHE A 261 10.14 4.89 -1.51
CA PHE A 261 9.60 5.82 -2.50
C PHE A 261 10.34 5.72 -3.85
N GLU A 262 11.66 5.77 -3.84
CA GLU A 262 12.49 5.65 -5.05
C GLU A 262 12.32 4.30 -5.74
N ALA A 263 12.26 3.21 -4.96
CA ALA A 263 12.01 1.87 -5.48
C ALA A 263 10.66 1.79 -6.18
N GLY A 264 9.60 2.37 -5.60
CA GLY A 264 8.26 2.37 -6.20
C GLY A 264 8.19 3.17 -7.50
N LEU A 265 8.92 4.29 -7.58
CA LEU A 265 9.04 5.04 -8.84
C LEU A 265 9.76 4.24 -9.92
N SER A 266 10.82 3.51 -9.55
CA SER A 266 11.65 2.75 -10.49
C SER A 266 11.00 1.46 -10.97
N SER A 267 10.19 0.81 -10.11
CA SER A 267 9.51 -0.46 -10.43
C SER A 267 8.15 -0.28 -11.12
N GLY A 268 7.65 0.95 -11.23
CA GLY A 268 6.31 1.23 -11.75
C GLY A 268 5.19 1.12 -10.72
N HIS A 269 5.49 0.82 -9.45
CA HIS A 269 4.56 0.86 -8.31
C HIS A 269 4.58 2.24 -7.64
N ALA A 270 4.34 3.29 -8.44
CA ALA A 270 4.49 4.67 -7.98
C ALA A 270 3.53 5.01 -6.84
N ASP A 271 2.35 4.40 -6.80
CA ASP A 271 1.35 4.53 -5.74
C ASP A 271 1.89 4.06 -4.39
N MET A 272 2.52 2.88 -4.32
CA MET A 272 3.13 2.39 -3.08
C MET A 272 4.36 3.20 -2.69
N GLY A 273 5.15 3.66 -3.65
CA GLY A 273 6.22 4.62 -3.38
C GLY A 273 5.67 5.90 -2.71
N LEU A 274 4.56 6.42 -3.21
CA LEU A 274 3.88 7.58 -2.63
C LEU A 274 3.29 7.33 -1.24
N HIS A 275 2.86 6.10 -0.95
CA HIS A 275 2.52 5.70 0.42
C HIS A 275 3.74 5.78 1.35
N CYS A 276 4.93 5.40 0.89
CA CYS A 276 6.17 5.63 1.65
C CYS A 276 6.42 7.12 1.87
N ALA A 277 6.23 7.97 0.86
CA ALA A 277 6.39 9.43 0.98
C ALA A 277 5.46 10.04 2.05
N ILE A 278 4.21 9.58 2.15
CA ILE A 278 3.31 9.99 3.25
C ILE A 278 3.90 9.62 4.61
N GLN A 279 4.50 8.43 4.75
CA GLN A 279 5.14 8.02 6.01
C GLN A 279 6.44 8.79 6.29
N VAL A 280 7.20 9.22 5.26
CA VAL A 280 8.34 10.12 5.41
C VAL A 280 7.88 11.42 6.07
N ILE A 281 6.87 12.08 5.50
CA ILE A 281 6.34 13.35 6.03
C ILE A 281 5.83 13.19 7.46
N LYS A 282 5.01 12.16 7.70
CA LYS A 282 4.48 11.87 9.04
C LYS A 282 5.61 11.69 10.06
N THR A 283 6.58 10.84 9.76
CA THR A 283 7.67 10.51 10.68
C THR A 283 8.59 11.71 10.91
N THR A 284 8.81 12.53 9.88
CA THR A 284 9.66 13.74 9.96
C THR A 284 9.02 14.83 10.83
N ILE A 285 7.68 14.97 10.79
CA ILE A 285 6.95 15.83 11.73
C ILE A 285 7.14 15.34 13.17
N LEU A 286 7.02 14.03 13.40
CA LEU A 286 7.13 13.42 14.73
C LEU A 286 8.56 13.46 15.28
N SER A 287 9.57 13.44 14.42
CA SER A 287 10.97 13.57 14.83
C SER A 287 11.38 15.00 15.18
N GLY A 288 10.47 15.98 15.10
CA GLY A 288 10.73 17.38 15.43
C GLY A 288 11.63 18.10 14.41
N ALA A 289 11.64 17.65 13.15
CA ALA A 289 12.44 18.32 12.12
C ALA A 289 11.90 19.72 11.78
N ASN A 290 12.73 20.52 11.11
CA ASN A 290 12.38 21.88 10.74
C ASN A 290 11.16 21.94 9.80
N LEU A 291 10.10 22.63 10.22
CA LEU A 291 8.82 22.71 9.50
C LEU A 291 8.96 23.29 8.08
N SER A 292 9.85 24.25 7.86
CA SER A 292 10.09 24.82 6.52
C SER A 292 10.70 23.79 5.56
N SER A 293 11.57 22.91 6.06
CA SER A 293 12.10 21.78 5.28
C SER A 293 11.00 20.78 4.93
N ILE A 294 10.14 20.47 5.90
CA ILE A 294 9.01 19.53 5.70
C ILE A 294 8.05 20.09 4.65
N LEU A 295 7.72 21.39 4.70
CA LEU A 295 6.84 22.03 3.74
C LEU A 295 7.38 21.90 2.31
N LYS A 296 8.68 22.14 2.10
CA LYS A 296 9.34 21.97 0.80
C LYS A 296 9.29 20.52 0.32
N GLU A 297 9.49 19.54 1.20
CA GLU A 297 9.42 18.11 0.86
C GLU A 297 7.99 17.69 0.48
N ILE A 298 6.97 18.20 1.17
CA ILE A 298 5.56 17.99 0.79
C ILE A 298 5.28 18.59 -0.59
N ASP A 299 5.73 19.81 -0.85
CA ASP A 299 5.54 20.50 -2.14
C ASP A 299 6.22 19.75 -3.30
N TYR A 300 7.40 19.16 -3.04
CA TYR A 300 8.08 18.28 -4.00
C TYR A 300 7.22 17.05 -4.34
N TYR A 301 6.68 16.35 -3.35
CA TYR A 301 5.83 15.18 -3.60
C TYR A 301 4.51 15.55 -4.30
N LEU A 302 3.89 16.66 -3.93
CA LEU A 302 2.69 17.18 -4.60
C LEU A 302 2.97 17.54 -6.07
N HIS A 303 4.13 18.14 -6.34
CA HIS A 303 4.56 18.44 -7.71
C HIS A 303 4.75 17.16 -8.54
N LEU A 304 5.36 16.11 -7.95
CA LEU A 304 5.54 14.83 -8.63
C LEU A 304 4.21 14.13 -8.93
N LEU A 305 3.24 14.26 -8.01
CA LEU A 305 1.91 13.69 -8.13
C LEU A 305 1.09 14.31 -9.27
N LYS A 306 1.27 15.59 -9.64
CA LYS A 306 0.42 16.32 -10.62
C LYS A 306 -1.07 15.95 -10.55
N THR A 307 -1.55 15.05 -11.42
CA THR A 307 -2.93 14.51 -11.48
C THR A 307 -3.06 13.01 -11.12
N LYS A 308 -1.97 12.35 -10.73
CA LYS A 308 -1.76 10.89 -10.79
C LYS A 308 -2.46 10.06 -9.69
N SER A 309 -2.62 10.60 -8.49
CA SER A 309 -3.42 9.95 -7.44
C SER A 309 -4.12 11.02 -6.63
N GLU A 310 -5.45 11.00 -6.63
CA GLU A 310 -6.25 11.95 -5.88
C GLU A 310 -6.22 11.65 -4.38
N VAL A 311 -6.31 10.36 -4.03
CA VAL A 311 -6.26 9.89 -2.64
C VAL A 311 -4.97 10.35 -1.96
N THR A 312 -3.81 10.01 -2.52
CA THR A 312 -2.50 10.37 -1.95
C THR A 312 -2.31 11.89 -1.88
N ARG A 313 -2.74 12.62 -2.92
CA ARG A 313 -2.67 14.09 -2.92
C ARG A 313 -3.47 14.68 -1.75
N ASN A 314 -4.66 14.14 -1.49
CA ASN A 314 -5.50 14.61 -0.39
C ASN A 314 -4.86 14.37 0.97
N PHE A 315 -4.18 13.22 1.18
CA PHE A 315 -3.39 13.02 2.40
C PHE A 315 -2.27 14.06 2.53
N LEU A 316 -1.44 14.24 1.49
CA LEU A 316 -0.34 15.21 1.53
C LEU A 316 -0.82 16.66 1.76
N ARG A 317 -1.96 17.05 1.19
CA ARG A 317 -2.59 18.36 1.45
C ARG A 317 -2.98 18.54 2.92
N VAL A 318 -3.48 17.48 3.57
CA VAL A 318 -3.77 17.52 5.01
C VAL A 318 -2.51 17.76 5.84
N PHE A 319 -1.40 17.08 5.51
CA PHE A 319 -0.10 17.33 6.13
C PHE A 319 0.39 18.76 5.85
N ARG A 320 0.35 19.20 4.60
CA ARG A 320 0.77 20.53 4.15
C ARG A 320 0.07 21.63 4.94
N LYS A 321 -1.25 21.55 5.04
CA LYS A 321 -2.08 22.51 5.79
C LYS A 321 -1.71 22.55 7.27
N THR A 322 -1.45 21.40 7.88
CA THR A 322 -0.99 21.38 9.27
C THR A 322 0.37 22.03 9.41
N VAL A 323 1.34 21.69 8.57
CA VAL A 323 2.69 22.28 8.63
C VAL A 323 2.66 23.79 8.39
N SER A 324 1.90 24.25 7.39
CA SER A 324 1.70 25.68 7.09
C SER A 324 1.11 26.42 8.29
N LEU A 325 0.05 25.88 8.92
CA LEU A 325 -0.53 26.48 10.12
C LEU A 325 0.48 26.58 11.27
N LEU A 326 1.31 25.56 11.46
CA LEU A 326 2.33 25.56 12.51
C LEU A 326 3.50 26.53 12.27
N ILE A 327 3.72 26.97 11.02
CA ILE A 327 4.78 27.93 10.69
C ILE A 327 4.31 29.36 10.97
N ASP A 328 3.14 29.74 10.43
CA ASP A 328 2.69 31.14 10.40
C ASP A 328 1.16 31.27 10.39
N ASN A 329 0.44 30.31 10.98
CA ASN A 329 -1.02 30.21 10.89
C ASN A 329 -1.58 30.11 9.46
N GLY A 330 -0.73 29.85 8.46
CA GLY A 330 -1.12 29.78 7.06
C GLY A 330 -1.23 31.15 6.38
N GLU A 331 -0.58 32.19 6.92
CA GLU A 331 -0.62 33.53 6.33
C GLU A 331 0.23 33.61 5.05
N ALA A 332 1.55 33.43 5.14
CA ALA A 332 2.46 33.51 4.00
C ALA A 332 2.72 32.14 3.36
N THR A 333 2.56 31.04 4.11
CA THR A 333 2.85 29.69 3.62
C THR A 333 1.65 28.96 2.97
N SER A 334 0.45 29.54 3.03
CA SER A 334 -0.73 28.95 2.38
C SER A 334 -0.67 29.13 0.87
N THR A 335 -1.24 28.17 0.13
CA THR A 335 -1.41 28.27 -1.32
C THR A 335 -2.89 28.38 -1.64
N ALA A 336 -3.28 29.34 -2.48
CA ALA A 336 -4.67 29.57 -2.91
C ALA A 336 -5.34 28.35 -3.59
N ALA A 337 -4.57 27.32 -3.95
CA ALA A 337 -5.01 26.11 -4.65
C ALA A 337 -5.31 24.90 -3.75
N ASP A 338 -5.32 25.06 -2.41
CA ASP A 338 -5.67 23.99 -1.48
C ASP A 338 -7.12 24.11 -1.01
N PRO A 339 -8.09 23.45 -1.68
CA PRO A 339 -9.45 23.42 -1.17
C PRO A 339 -9.45 22.81 0.24
N CYS A 340 -10.15 23.46 1.16
CA CYS A 340 -10.37 22.95 2.51
C CYS A 340 -11.16 21.64 2.41
N ILE A 341 -10.49 20.50 2.48
CA ILE A 341 -11.17 19.22 2.73
C ILE A 341 -11.66 19.26 4.18
N GLY A 342 -12.91 19.62 4.38
CA GLY A 342 -13.61 19.52 5.65
C GLY A 342 -13.99 18.07 5.95
N VAL A 343 -14.24 17.77 7.23
CA VAL A 343 -14.76 16.45 7.65
C VAL A 343 -16.12 16.16 7.00
N GLY A 344 -16.89 17.21 6.68
CA GLY A 344 -18.21 17.13 6.03
C GLY A 344 -18.18 16.86 4.53
N ASP A 345 -17.03 17.02 3.87
CA ASP A 345 -16.89 16.85 2.41
C ASP A 345 -16.51 15.41 2.01
N LEU A 346 -16.39 14.49 2.98
CA LEU A 346 -15.86 13.15 2.78
C LEU A 346 -16.92 12.07 3.02
N ASN A 347 -17.27 11.34 1.97
CA ASN A 347 -18.20 10.20 1.92
C ASN A 347 -17.62 8.99 2.70
N ASP A 348 -18.40 7.93 2.91
CA ASP A 348 -17.92 6.72 3.61
C ASP A 348 -16.80 5.97 2.88
N GLN A 349 -16.72 6.10 1.55
CA GLN A 349 -15.60 5.61 0.74
C GLN A 349 -14.25 6.26 1.12
N ASN A 350 -14.27 7.44 1.74
CA ASN A 350 -13.09 8.20 2.16
C ASN A 350 -12.83 8.15 3.67
N ARG A 351 -13.33 7.11 4.37
CA ARG A 351 -13.21 6.98 5.84
C ARG A 351 -11.80 7.21 6.36
N LYS A 352 -10.77 6.67 5.69
CA LYS A 352 -9.36 6.75 6.11
C LYS A 352 -8.80 8.17 5.99
N LEU A 353 -9.19 8.89 4.94
CA LEU A 353 -8.85 10.31 4.77
C LEU A 353 -9.58 11.16 5.82
N ARG A 354 -10.86 10.87 6.10
CA ARG A 354 -11.64 11.51 7.17
C ARG A 354 -10.94 11.36 8.52
N ASP A 355 -10.44 10.15 8.81
CA ASP A 355 -9.69 9.87 10.03
C ASP A 355 -8.40 10.72 10.12
N ALA A 356 -7.66 10.86 9.01
CA ALA A 356 -6.48 11.72 8.97
C ALA A 356 -6.82 13.21 9.16
N VAL A 357 -7.91 13.70 8.56
CA VAL A 357 -8.39 15.08 8.75
C VAL A 357 -8.73 15.32 10.23
N LEU A 358 -9.39 14.37 10.90
CA LEU A 358 -9.71 14.47 12.32
C LEU A 358 -8.44 14.56 13.18
N GLN A 359 -7.46 13.68 12.95
CA GLN A 359 -6.18 13.69 13.69
C GLN A 359 -5.41 14.99 13.49
N HIS A 360 -5.30 15.44 12.24
CA HIS A 360 -4.64 16.70 11.95
C HIS A 360 -5.39 17.91 12.54
N SER A 361 -6.70 17.80 12.72
CA SER A 361 -7.49 18.82 13.43
C SER A 361 -7.19 18.82 14.93
N VAL A 362 -6.94 17.66 15.56
CA VAL A 362 -6.44 17.58 16.95
C VAL A 362 -5.10 18.29 17.07
N ILE A 363 -4.13 17.99 16.19
CA ILE A 363 -2.79 18.59 16.20
C ILE A 363 -2.88 20.12 16.06
N ARG A 364 -3.64 20.61 15.07
CA ARG A 364 -3.82 22.05 14.83
C ARG A 364 -4.48 22.74 16.03
N CYS A 365 -5.56 22.16 16.59
CA CYS A 365 -6.26 22.76 17.72
C CYS A 365 -5.39 22.81 18.97
N TYR A 366 -4.60 21.76 19.24
CA TYR A 366 -3.66 21.74 20.35
C TYR A 366 -2.65 22.88 20.23
N TRP A 367 -1.98 22.99 19.08
CA TRP A 367 -0.94 23.99 18.88
C TRP A 367 -1.45 25.43 18.86
N SER A 368 -2.68 25.65 18.38
CA SER A 368 -3.32 26.97 18.44
C SER A 368 -3.96 27.28 19.80
N GLY A 369 -3.81 26.44 20.82
CA GLY A 369 -4.38 26.66 22.16
C GLY A 369 -5.89 26.45 22.29
N HIS A 370 -6.56 25.87 21.28
CA HIS A 370 -8.00 25.61 21.28
C HIS A 370 -8.33 24.29 22.00
N ASN A 371 -8.11 24.23 23.31
CA ASN A 371 -8.21 23.02 24.13
C ASN A 371 -9.56 22.28 24.04
N GLU A 372 -10.68 23.01 24.02
CA GLU A 372 -12.02 22.41 23.94
C GLU A 372 -12.28 21.76 22.56
N ARG A 373 -11.88 22.44 21.47
CA ARG A 373 -11.96 21.89 20.11
C ARG A 373 -11.02 20.70 19.95
N CYS A 374 -9.82 20.76 20.52
CA CYS A 374 -8.88 19.64 20.55
C CYS A 374 -9.52 18.41 21.20
N ARG A 375 -10.14 18.56 22.39
CA ARG A 375 -10.85 17.47 23.06
C ARG A 375 -12.01 16.92 22.23
N ASN A 376 -12.83 17.77 21.63
CA ASN A 376 -13.94 17.34 20.78
C ASN A 376 -13.46 16.49 19.59
N PHE A 377 -12.43 16.94 18.87
CA PHE A 377 -11.84 16.15 17.78
C PHE A 377 -11.14 14.87 18.29
N GLY A 378 -10.51 14.91 19.46
CA GLY A 378 -9.88 13.74 20.08
C GLY A 378 -10.90 12.65 20.45
N GLU A 379 -12.05 13.04 21.00
CA GLU A 379 -13.15 12.12 21.29
C GLU A 379 -13.70 11.46 20.01
N LYS A 380 -13.77 12.21 18.90
CA LYS A 380 -14.12 11.66 17.57
C LYS A 380 -13.05 10.73 16.98
N CYS A 381 -11.85 10.66 17.53
CA CYS A 381 -10.80 9.74 17.10
C CYS A 381 -10.81 8.40 17.85
N LYS A 382 -11.63 8.23 18.90
CA LYS A 382 -11.61 7.03 19.75
C LYS A 382 -11.90 5.73 19.01
N HIS A 383 -12.73 5.75 17.96
CA HIS A 383 -13.01 4.56 17.15
C HIS A 383 -11.79 4.03 16.39
N LEU A 384 -10.69 4.78 16.36
CA LEU A 384 -9.43 4.40 15.72
C LEU A 384 -8.51 3.59 16.62
N PHE A 385 -8.78 3.58 17.92
CA PHE A 385 -7.94 2.91 18.90
C PHE A 385 -8.07 1.38 18.75
N GLY A 386 -6.93 0.68 18.77
CA GLY A 386 -6.90 -0.79 18.73
C GLY A 386 -7.07 -1.48 17.36
N GLN A 387 -7.43 -0.78 16.28
CA GLN A 387 -7.68 -1.39 14.95
C GLN A 387 -6.44 -1.36 14.02
N GLY A 388 -5.27 -1.75 14.52
CA GLY A 388 -4.02 -1.74 13.74
C GLY A 388 -3.52 -0.32 13.36
N ARG A 389 -4.01 0.72 14.04
CA ARG A 389 -3.64 2.14 13.87
C ARG A 389 -2.94 2.72 15.09
N GLN A 390 -2.06 1.92 15.68
CA GLN A 390 -1.38 2.23 16.94
C GLN A 390 -0.66 3.58 16.92
N SER A 391 0.28 3.81 16.00
CA SER A 391 1.03 5.10 15.95
C SER A 391 0.11 6.31 15.92
N THR A 392 -0.96 6.22 15.15
CA THR A 392 -1.97 7.26 15.04
C THR A 392 -2.79 7.46 16.32
N SER A 393 -3.13 6.37 17.02
CA SER A 393 -3.78 6.40 18.33
C SER A 393 -2.93 7.13 19.37
N TYR A 394 -1.65 6.78 19.45
CA TYR A 394 -0.69 7.39 20.37
C TYR A 394 -0.53 8.90 20.10
N ILE A 395 -0.40 9.29 18.84
CA ILE A 395 -0.32 10.71 18.45
C ILE A 395 -1.56 11.47 18.93
N ALA A 396 -2.76 10.94 18.66
CA ALA A 396 -3.98 11.59 19.12
C ALA A 396 -3.99 11.70 20.65
N GLN A 397 -3.78 10.58 21.36
CA GLN A 397 -3.81 10.53 22.83
C GLN A 397 -2.80 11.47 23.50
N PHE A 398 -1.63 11.68 22.87
CA PHE A 398 -0.63 12.64 23.31
C PHE A 398 -1.21 14.08 23.27
N PHE A 399 -1.79 14.47 22.13
CA PHE A 399 -2.26 15.84 21.94
C PHE A 399 -3.58 16.19 22.66
N PHE A 400 -4.50 15.24 22.86
CA PHE A 400 -5.75 15.53 23.59
C PHE A 400 -5.73 15.16 25.08
N GLY A 401 -4.56 14.70 25.60
CA GLY A 401 -4.28 14.58 27.03
C GLY A 401 -4.76 13.30 27.72
N LYS A 402 -4.77 12.15 27.02
CA LYS A 402 -5.11 10.84 27.61
C LYS A 402 -3.97 9.83 27.68
N LEU A 403 -2.77 10.17 27.21
CA LEU A 403 -1.60 9.32 27.46
C LEU A 403 -1.25 9.41 28.96
N GLN A 404 -1.65 8.40 29.72
CA GLN A 404 -0.94 8.09 30.97
C GLN A 404 0.30 7.31 30.56
N LEU A 405 1.47 7.93 30.73
CA LEU A 405 2.78 7.33 30.48
C LEU A 405 3.04 6.14 31.40
#